data_AF-A0A7Y8AJQ2-F1
#
_entry.id   AF-A0A7Y8AJQ2-F1
#
_cell.length_a   1.000
_cell.length_b   1.000
_cell.length_c   1.000
_cell.angle_alpha   90.00
_cell.angle_beta   90.00
_cell.angle_gamma   90.00
#
_symmetry.space_group_name_H-M   'P 1'
#
loop_
_entity.id
_entity.type
_entity.pdbx_description
1 polymer ?
#
loop_
_entity_poly.entity_id
_entity_poly.type
_entity_poly.pdbx_seq_one_letter_code
_entity_poly.pdbx_strand_id
1 'polypeptide(L)'
;MQMLDESRLPNSIVFKAERSMVCRAFAEQRIFTASIELTGNVVTCILDDSEYSFTAQQCAELADSLATLLKTSTERAASQIKVGRPLQLDFCEIFYQLILSRSSASGCDRLYGYDYDSDRVLLGASGSFRYPGTRDSYKLFVGFNDELGLPFLGIEDWVYTFSFGEASWLIEQLCVGGYLLAQIEQTEKEFRKNGRNYQ
;
A
#
# COMPACT_ATOMS: atom_id res chain seq x y z
N MET A 1 -4.53 23.99 -38.94
CA MET A 1 -3.65 23.76 -37.79
C MET A 1 -4.58 23.55 -36.60
N GLN A 2 -4.92 22.29 -36.30
CA GLN A 2 -5.84 21.95 -35.22
C GLN A 2 -5.09 22.07 -33.89
N MET A 3 -5.54 22.99 -33.05
CA MET A 3 -5.21 23.02 -31.63
C MET A 3 -5.78 21.73 -31.03
N LEU A 4 -4.89 20.79 -30.68
CA LEU A 4 -5.26 19.63 -29.89
C LEU A 4 -5.65 20.14 -28.50
N ASP A 5 -6.93 19.98 -28.18
CA ASP A 5 -7.49 20.14 -26.85
C ASP A 5 -6.88 19.07 -25.94
N GLU A 6 -5.87 19.44 -25.15
CA GLU A 6 -5.17 18.55 -24.20
C GLU A 6 -6.02 18.16 -22.98
N SER A 7 -7.30 18.55 -22.92
CA SER A 7 -8.14 18.33 -21.73
C SER A 7 -8.76 16.92 -21.61
N ARG A 8 -8.41 15.96 -22.45
CA ARG A 8 -8.96 14.59 -22.41
C ARG A 8 -7.95 13.51 -22.81
N LEU A 9 -6.88 13.35 -22.05
CA LEU A 9 -6.27 12.02 -21.97
C LEU A 9 -7.29 11.09 -21.27
N PRO A 10 -7.64 9.93 -21.85
CA PRO A 10 -8.53 9.00 -21.18
C PRO A 10 -7.94 8.65 -19.82
N ASN A 11 -8.78 8.43 -18.80
CA ASN A 11 -8.42 7.73 -17.56
C ASN A 11 -8.06 6.27 -17.91
N SER A 12 -7.03 6.06 -18.72
CA SER A 12 -6.56 4.73 -19.09
C SER A 12 -5.84 4.16 -17.88
N ILE A 13 -6.27 2.98 -17.46
CA ILE A 13 -5.57 2.18 -16.47
C ILE A 13 -4.13 1.98 -16.96
N VAL A 14 -3.17 2.50 -16.20
CA VAL A 14 -1.72 2.40 -16.49
C VAL A 14 -1.17 1.08 -15.94
N PHE A 15 -1.72 0.62 -14.82
CA PHE A 15 -1.36 -0.63 -14.18
C PHE A 15 -2.57 -1.20 -13.46
N LYS A 16 -2.74 -2.52 -13.52
CA LYS A 16 -3.77 -3.24 -12.78
C LYS A 16 -3.28 -4.64 -12.44
N ALA A 17 -3.40 -5.00 -11.18
CA ALA A 17 -3.14 -6.33 -10.68
C ALA A 17 -4.33 -6.77 -9.83
N GLU A 18 -4.81 -7.99 -10.04
CA GLU A 18 -5.95 -8.55 -9.33
C GLU A 18 -5.60 -9.91 -8.73
N ARG A 19 -6.23 -10.22 -7.60
CA ARG A 19 -6.11 -11.53 -6.95
C ARG A 19 -7.38 -11.88 -6.22
N SER A 20 -7.84 -13.12 -6.38
CA SER A 20 -8.89 -13.68 -5.51
C SER A 20 -8.32 -13.93 -4.11
N MET A 21 -9.02 -13.43 -3.10
CA MET A 21 -8.68 -13.55 -1.69
C MET A 21 -9.84 -14.16 -0.90
N VAL A 22 -9.56 -14.65 0.30
CA VAL A 22 -10.57 -15.23 1.19
C VAL A 22 -10.84 -14.28 2.36
N CYS A 23 -12.11 -13.89 2.53
CA CYS A 23 -12.59 -13.21 3.72
C CYS A 23 -12.73 -14.23 4.85
N ARG A 24 -12.05 -13.98 5.98
CA ARG A 24 -12.00 -14.86 7.15
C ARG A 24 -12.68 -14.27 8.38
N ALA A 25 -13.42 -13.16 8.22
CA ALA A 25 -14.13 -12.49 9.30
C ALA A 25 -15.45 -13.18 9.69
N PHE A 26 -15.96 -14.12 8.88
CA PHE A 26 -17.26 -14.78 9.09
C PHE A 26 -17.10 -16.30 9.22
N ALA A 27 -18.10 -16.95 9.82
CA ALA A 27 -18.15 -18.42 9.96
C ALA A 27 -18.14 -19.16 8.60
N GLU A 28 -18.49 -18.47 7.51
CA GLU A 28 -18.39 -18.96 6.14
C GLU A 28 -17.27 -18.20 5.41
N GLN A 29 -16.36 -18.96 4.80
CA GLN A 29 -15.29 -18.41 3.96
C GLN A 29 -15.91 -17.86 2.67
N ARG A 30 -15.87 -16.55 2.50
CA ARG A 30 -16.31 -15.88 1.27
C ARG A 30 -15.11 -15.47 0.44
N ILE A 31 -15.15 -15.76 -0.86
CA ILE A 31 -14.11 -15.30 -1.79
C ILE A 31 -14.48 -13.89 -2.26
N PHE A 32 -13.50 -12.99 -2.29
CA PHE A 32 -13.63 -11.67 -2.89
C PHE A 32 -12.45 -11.38 -3.81
N THR A 33 -12.60 -10.42 -4.71
CA THR A 33 -11.50 -9.97 -5.56
C THR A 33 -10.85 -8.75 -4.91
N ALA A 34 -9.53 -8.80 -4.76
CA ALA A 34 -8.72 -7.65 -4.42
C ALA A 34 -8.01 -7.13 -5.68
N SER A 35 -7.89 -5.82 -5.82
CA SER A 35 -7.12 -5.22 -6.91
C SER A 35 -6.29 -4.02 -6.47
N ILE A 36 -5.16 -3.82 -7.13
CA ILE A 36 -4.41 -2.56 -7.12
C ILE A 36 -4.43 -2.01 -8.54
N GLU A 37 -4.93 -0.79 -8.68
CA GLU A 37 -5.09 -0.11 -9.96
C GLU A 37 -4.40 1.25 -9.93
N LEU A 38 -3.70 1.61 -11.02
CA LEU A 38 -3.17 2.94 -11.23
C LEU A 38 -3.93 3.58 -12.39
N THR A 39 -4.70 4.61 -12.09
CA THR A 39 -5.47 5.38 -13.09
C THR A 39 -5.02 6.83 -13.05
N GLY A 40 -4.33 7.27 -14.11
CA GLY A 40 -3.80 8.63 -14.17
C GLY A 40 -2.77 8.88 -13.06
N ASN A 41 -3.19 9.57 -12.01
CA ASN A 41 -2.34 10.10 -10.93
C ASN A 41 -2.68 9.54 -9.54
N VAL A 42 -3.40 8.43 -9.44
CA VAL A 42 -3.76 7.80 -8.16
C VAL A 42 -3.65 6.29 -8.22
N VAL A 43 -3.18 5.68 -7.13
CA VAL A 43 -3.25 4.24 -6.92
C VAL A 43 -4.50 3.94 -6.11
N THR A 44 -5.38 3.09 -6.61
CA THR A 44 -6.57 2.62 -5.91
C THR A 44 -6.38 1.16 -5.49
N CYS A 45 -6.56 0.90 -4.21
CA CYS A 45 -6.66 -0.44 -3.65
C CYS A 45 -8.13 -0.77 -3.45
N ILE A 46 -8.59 -1.82 -4.11
CA ILE A 46 -9.96 -2.31 -4.01
C ILE A 46 -9.93 -3.60 -3.19
N LEU A 47 -10.61 -3.60 -2.06
CA LEU A 47 -10.76 -4.76 -1.18
C LEU A 47 -12.24 -4.97 -0.96
N ASP A 48 -12.76 -6.09 -1.46
CA ASP A 48 -14.16 -6.47 -1.26
C ASP A 48 -15.15 -5.36 -1.67
N ASP A 49 -15.00 -4.87 -2.89
CA ASP A 49 -15.77 -3.76 -3.48
C ASP A 49 -15.58 -2.39 -2.77
N SER A 50 -14.74 -2.30 -1.74
CA SER A 50 -14.37 -1.04 -1.09
C SER A 50 -13.12 -0.46 -1.71
N GLU A 51 -13.18 0.81 -2.14
CA GLU A 51 -12.09 1.50 -2.84
C GLU A 51 -11.32 2.46 -1.91
N TYR A 52 -10.00 2.35 -1.90
CA TYR A 52 -9.10 3.17 -1.10
C TYR A 52 -8.00 3.77 -1.98
N SER A 53 -8.00 5.10 -2.10
CA SER A 53 -7.03 5.83 -2.91
C SER A 53 -5.78 6.21 -2.11
N PHE A 54 -4.62 5.99 -2.71
CA PHE A 54 -3.31 6.23 -2.14
C PHE A 54 -2.43 7.08 -3.07
N THR A 55 -1.65 7.97 -2.46
CA THR A 55 -0.47 8.57 -3.09
C THR A 55 0.66 7.54 -3.18
N ALA A 56 1.69 7.83 -3.99
CA ALA A 56 2.88 6.98 -4.06
C ALA A 56 3.51 6.76 -2.68
N GLN A 57 3.62 7.83 -1.89
CA GLN A 57 4.19 7.77 -0.55
C GLN A 57 3.37 6.93 0.42
N GLN A 58 2.05 7.04 0.39
CA GLN A 58 1.16 6.22 1.23
C GLN A 58 1.24 4.74 0.84
N CYS A 59 1.40 4.42 -0.45
CA CYS A 59 1.66 3.05 -0.89
C CYS A 59 2.95 2.50 -0.27
N ALA A 60 4.02 3.29 -0.28
CA ALA A 60 5.31 2.91 0.30
C ALA A 60 5.19 2.67 1.81
N GLU A 61 4.56 3.59 2.54
CA GLU A 61 4.36 3.51 3.99
C GLU A 61 3.54 2.28 4.39
N LEU A 62 2.44 2.02 3.69
CA LEU A 62 1.59 0.87 3.98
C LEU A 62 2.29 -0.45 3.65
N ALA A 63 2.99 -0.52 2.52
CA ALA A 63 3.75 -1.70 2.13
C ALA A 63 4.87 -2.00 3.14
N ASP A 64 5.60 -0.99 3.58
CA ASP A 64 6.68 -1.12 4.57
C ASP A 64 6.15 -1.59 5.93
N SER A 65 5.03 -1.01 6.38
CA SER A 65 4.38 -1.39 7.64
C SER A 65 3.88 -2.84 7.61
N LEU A 66 3.24 -3.26 6.51
CA LEU A 66 2.83 -4.65 6.31
C LEU A 66 4.03 -5.60 6.22
N ALA A 67 5.09 -5.21 5.50
CA ALA A 67 6.28 -6.04 5.36
C ALA A 67 7.00 -6.27 6.70
N THR A 68 7.13 -5.20 7.49
CA THR A 68 7.68 -5.25 8.85
C THR A 68 6.86 -6.22 9.72
N LEU A 69 5.54 -6.07 9.71
CA LEU A 69 4.63 -6.96 10.45
C LEU A 69 4.79 -8.43 10.04
N LEU A 70 4.85 -8.72 8.73
CA LEU A 70 5.00 -10.09 8.21
C LEU A 70 6.34 -10.70 8.59
N LYS A 71 7.43 -9.92 8.53
CA LYS A 71 8.76 -10.35 8.94
C LYS A 71 8.79 -10.71 10.42
N THR A 72 8.32 -9.81 11.28
CA THR A 72 8.29 -10.00 12.74
C THR A 72 7.41 -11.19 13.15
N SER A 73 6.23 -11.36 12.53
CA SER A 73 5.35 -12.50 12.82
C SER A 73 5.94 -13.84 12.36
N THR A 74 6.62 -13.88 11.21
CA THR A 74 7.26 -15.10 10.69
C THR A 74 8.49 -15.50 11.52
N GLU A 75 9.32 -14.54 11.93
CA GLU A 75 10.48 -14.80 12.80
C GLU A 75 10.05 -15.40 14.15
N ARG A 76 8.94 -14.90 14.71
CA ARG A 76 8.34 -15.47 15.92
C ARG A 76 7.84 -16.89 15.71
N ALA A 77 7.13 -17.16 14.62
CA ALA A 77 6.67 -18.51 14.30
C ALA A 77 7.83 -19.49 14.08
N ALA A 78 8.90 -19.05 13.39
CA ALA A 78 10.10 -19.84 13.15
C ALA A 78 10.87 -20.18 14.44
N SER A 79 10.82 -19.31 15.45
CA SER A 79 11.39 -19.57 16.78
C SER A 79 10.62 -20.65 17.57
N GLN A 80 9.37 -20.93 17.20
CA GLN A 80 8.50 -21.89 17.89
C GLN A 80 8.30 -23.21 17.12
N ILE A 81 8.30 -23.17 15.79
CA ILE A 81 8.11 -24.33 14.91
C ILE A 81 9.00 -24.12 13.68
N LYS A 82 9.71 -25.16 13.21
CA LYS A 82 10.48 -25.13 11.94
C LYS A 82 9.54 -24.91 10.74
N VAL A 83 9.09 -23.68 10.55
CA VAL A 83 8.31 -23.26 9.39
C VAL A 83 9.28 -22.86 8.28
N GLY A 84 8.88 -23.15 7.04
CA GLY A 84 9.68 -23.09 5.82
C GLY A 84 10.28 -21.72 5.49
N ARG A 85 10.90 -21.66 4.30
CA ARG A 85 11.72 -20.53 3.81
C ARG A 85 11.19 -19.16 4.25
N PRO A 86 12.04 -18.29 4.81
CA PRO A 86 11.63 -16.94 5.20
C PRO A 86 11.02 -16.21 4.00
N LEU A 87 9.93 -15.48 4.21
CA LEU A 87 9.37 -14.57 3.21
C LEU A 87 10.44 -13.52 2.87
N GLN A 88 10.89 -13.49 1.62
CA GLN A 88 11.91 -12.54 1.18
C GLN A 88 11.24 -11.21 0.81
N LEU A 89 11.07 -10.33 1.79
CA LEU A 89 10.43 -9.01 1.64
C LEU A 89 11.44 -7.86 1.53
N ASP A 90 12.74 -8.15 1.41
CA ASP A 90 13.83 -7.16 1.36
C ASP A 90 13.69 -6.16 0.19
N PHE A 91 12.90 -6.50 -0.84
CA PHE A 91 12.61 -5.57 -1.94
C PHE A 91 11.79 -4.35 -1.49
N CYS A 92 11.00 -4.47 -0.40
CA CYS A 92 10.12 -3.39 0.05
C CYS A 92 10.91 -2.14 0.44
N GLU A 93 12.03 -2.33 1.16
CA GLU A 93 12.91 -1.24 1.55
C GLU A 93 13.48 -0.51 0.32
N ILE A 94 13.85 -1.26 -0.72
CA ILE A 94 14.33 -0.69 -1.98
C ILE A 94 13.24 0.17 -2.63
N PHE A 95 12.02 -0.37 -2.75
CA PHE A 95 10.89 0.35 -3.33
C PHE A 95 10.52 1.60 -2.52
N TYR A 96 10.54 1.51 -1.19
CA TYR A 96 10.31 2.64 -0.29
C TYR A 96 11.28 3.80 -0.58
N GLN A 97 12.58 3.52 -0.64
CA GLN A 97 13.59 4.53 -0.96
C GLN A 97 13.43 5.08 -2.38
N LEU A 98 13.10 4.23 -3.36
CA LEU A 98 12.85 4.64 -4.73
C LEU A 98 11.63 5.56 -4.86
N ILE A 99 10.57 5.30 -4.09
CA ILE A 99 9.36 6.13 -4.07
C ILE A 99 9.64 7.47 -3.39
N LEU A 100 10.26 7.46 -2.21
CA LEU A 100 10.57 8.69 -1.46
C LEU A 100 11.47 9.64 -2.25
N SER A 101 12.45 9.12 -2.99
CA SER A 101 13.35 9.94 -3.82
C SER A 101 12.66 10.63 -5.01
N ARG A 102 11.45 10.22 -5.38
CA ARG A 102 10.72 10.70 -6.56
C ARG A 102 9.42 11.44 -6.22
N SER A 103 8.81 11.10 -5.09
CA SER A 103 7.53 11.64 -4.65
C SER A 103 7.56 13.15 -4.43
N SER A 104 6.43 13.79 -4.75
CA SER A 104 6.19 15.24 -4.56
C SER A 104 5.71 15.63 -3.19
N ALA A 105 5.18 14.65 -2.46
CA ALA A 105 4.30 14.91 -1.34
C ALA A 105 5.06 15.62 -0.21
N SER A 106 4.62 16.83 0.12
CA SER A 106 5.22 17.69 1.15
C SER A 106 4.84 17.28 2.58
N GLY A 107 3.93 16.31 2.74
CA GLY A 107 3.53 15.76 4.04
C GLY A 107 3.48 14.24 3.96
N CYS A 108 4.32 13.59 4.76
CA CYS A 108 4.35 12.13 4.91
C CYS A 108 3.22 11.71 5.84
N ASP A 109 2.13 11.19 5.29
CA ASP A 109 1.20 10.42 6.12
C ASP A 109 1.93 9.14 6.54
N ARG A 110 1.93 8.88 7.86
CA ARG A 110 2.71 7.79 8.46
C ARG A 110 1.84 6.89 9.31
N LEU A 111 2.25 5.63 9.39
CA LEU A 111 1.72 4.70 10.38
C LEU A 111 2.71 4.63 11.54
N TYR A 112 2.20 4.79 12.75
CA TYR A 112 2.98 4.73 13.98
C TYR A 112 2.82 3.35 14.61
N GLY A 113 3.95 2.68 14.82
CA GLY A 113 3.99 1.37 15.46
C GLY A 113 3.49 1.40 16.90
N TYR A 114 2.85 0.30 17.30
CA TYR A 114 2.56 -0.02 18.68
C TYR A 114 3.55 -1.08 19.17
N ASP A 115 4.33 -0.71 20.19
CA ASP A 115 5.13 -1.65 20.96
C ASP A 115 4.31 -2.11 22.17
N TYR A 116 4.22 -3.43 22.40
CA TYR A 116 3.89 -3.94 23.73
C TYR A 116 5.20 -4.16 24.50
N ASP A 117 5.15 -3.86 25.79
CA ASP A 117 6.28 -3.65 26.71
C ASP A 117 7.35 -4.78 26.71
N SER A 118 8.56 -4.37 27.08
CA SER A 118 9.84 -5.06 27.29
C SER A 118 10.72 -5.53 26.11
N ASP A 119 10.20 -5.91 24.93
CA ASP A 119 11.04 -6.49 23.85
C ASP A 119 11.02 -5.79 22.47
N ARG A 120 10.41 -4.59 22.35
CA ARG A 120 10.35 -3.81 21.08
C ARG A 120 9.85 -4.61 19.87
N VAL A 121 8.75 -5.35 20.06
CA VAL A 121 8.13 -6.12 18.99
C VAL A 121 6.90 -5.36 18.49
N LEU A 122 6.97 -4.89 17.25
CA LEU A 122 5.88 -4.17 16.58
C LEU A 122 4.78 -5.16 16.21
N LEU A 123 3.68 -5.18 16.97
CA LEU A 123 2.52 -6.08 16.72
C LEU A 123 1.47 -5.44 15.81
N GLY A 124 1.66 -4.16 15.48
CA GLY A 124 0.83 -3.41 14.55
C GLY A 124 1.28 -1.97 14.44
N ALA A 125 0.67 -1.24 13.53
CA ALA A 125 0.85 0.19 13.36
C ALA A 125 -0.49 0.83 13.00
N SER A 126 -0.73 2.08 13.39
CA SER A 126 -1.91 2.82 12.94
C SER A 126 -1.59 4.27 12.62
N GLY A 127 -2.48 4.90 11.87
CA GLY A 127 -2.37 6.30 11.53
C GLY A 127 -3.57 6.76 10.73
N SER A 128 -3.37 7.86 10.02
CA SER A 128 -4.40 8.39 9.13
C SER A 128 -3.77 8.85 7.83
N PHE A 129 -4.39 8.45 6.72
CA PHE A 129 -4.00 8.88 5.39
C PHE A 129 -5.03 9.88 4.88
N ARG A 130 -4.56 10.95 4.26
CA ARG A 130 -5.42 11.90 3.54
C ARG A 130 -5.81 11.31 2.20
N TYR A 131 -7.06 11.49 1.78
CA TYR A 131 -7.44 11.15 0.42
C TYR A 131 -6.64 12.03 -0.56
N PRO A 132 -6.02 11.46 -1.60
CA PRO A 132 -5.24 12.21 -2.58
C PRO A 132 -6.01 13.43 -3.12
N GLY A 133 -5.39 14.60 -3.05
CA GLY A 133 -5.98 15.86 -3.54
C GLY A 133 -7.03 16.52 -2.63
N THR A 134 -7.32 15.95 -1.46
CA THR A 134 -8.32 16.50 -0.53
C THR A 134 -7.72 16.88 0.84
N ARG A 135 -8.56 17.43 1.72
CA ARG A 135 -8.22 17.62 3.15
C ARG A 135 -8.78 16.51 4.05
N ASP A 136 -9.65 15.66 3.50
CA ASP A 136 -10.29 14.59 4.25
C ASP A 136 -9.30 13.45 4.45
N SER A 137 -9.44 12.73 5.55
CA SER A 137 -8.56 11.61 5.91
C SER A 137 -9.36 10.43 6.42
N TYR A 138 -8.77 9.26 6.27
CA TYR A 138 -9.28 8.02 6.83
C TYR A 138 -8.24 7.34 7.71
N LYS A 139 -8.71 6.56 8.68
CA LYS A 139 -7.86 5.83 9.62
C LYS A 139 -7.48 4.48 9.03
N LEU A 140 -6.23 4.09 9.27
CA LEU A 140 -5.73 2.77 8.93
C LEU A 140 -5.05 2.14 10.13
N PHE A 141 -5.11 0.82 10.16
CA PHE A 141 -4.38 0.01 11.11
C PHE A 141 -3.91 -1.28 10.44
N VAL A 142 -2.65 -1.63 10.67
CA VAL A 142 -2.10 -2.94 10.34
C VAL A 142 -1.80 -3.66 11.64
N GLY A 143 -2.03 -4.97 11.67
CA GLY A 143 -1.75 -5.74 12.87
C GLY A 143 -1.81 -7.23 12.64
N PHE A 144 -1.46 -7.99 13.68
CA PHE A 144 -1.53 -9.45 13.66
C PHE A 144 -2.69 -9.93 14.55
N ASN A 145 -3.56 -10.76 13.98
CA ASN A 145 -4.63 -11.39 14.75
C ASN A 145 -4.08 -12.68 15.38
N ASP A 146 -3.82 -12.65 16.68
CA ASP A 146 -3.25 -13.78 17.43
C ASP A 146 -4.18 -15.00 17.47
N GLU A 147 -5.51 -14.80 17.47
CA GLU A 147 -6.48 -15.90 17.50
C GLU A 147 -6.49 -16.68 16.17
N LEU A 148 -6.38 -15.97 15.05
CA LEU A 148 -6.35 -16.56 13.71
C LEU A 148 -4.92 -16.90 13.24
N GLY A 149 -3.90 -16.33 13.88
CA GLY A 149 -2.50 -16.42 13.44
C GLY A 149 -2.25 -15.76 12.08
N LEU A 150 -2.96 -14.67 11.78
CA LEU A 150 -2.95 -14.03 10.45
C LEU A 150 -2.79 -12.50 10.51
N PRO A 151 -2.06 -11.88 9.56
CA PRO A 151 -2.03 -10.43 9.42
C PRO A 151 -3.38 -9.86 9.00
N PHE A 152 -3.65 -8.62 9.40
CA PHE A 152 -4.80 -7.85 8.97
C PHE A 152 -4.45 -6.40 8.61
N LEU A 153 -5.26 -5.83 7.72
CA LEU A 153 -5.34 -4.40 7.43
C LEU A 153 -6.77 -4.00 7.73
N GLY A 154 -6.97 -2.97 8.55
CA GLY A 154 -8.25 -2.31 8.57
C GLY A 154 -8.16 -0.84 8.23
N ILE A 155 -9.27 -0.40 7.66
CA ILE A 155 -9.44 0.92 7.07
C ILE A 155 -10.85 1.36 7.45
N GLU A 156 -10.96 2.46 8.18
CA GLU A 156 -12.22 2.89 8.82
C GLU A 156 -12.85 1.76 9.66
N ASP A 157 -14.08 1.38 9.34
CA ASP A 157 -14.86 0.37 10.05
C ASP A 157 -14.63 -1.06 9.52
N TRP A 158 -13.77 -1.23 8.51
CA TRP A 158 -13.53 -2.51 7.84
C TRP A 158 -12.22 -3.15 8.30
N VAL A 159 -12.23 -4.48 8.46
CA VAL A 159 -11.05 -5.29 8.78
C VAL A 159 -10.90 -6.41 7.77
N TYR A 160 -9.77 -6.41 7.07
CA TYR A 160 -9.40 -7.42 6.08
C TYR A 160 -8.28 -8.30 6.65
N THR A 161 -8.55 -9.60 6.76
CA THR A 161 -7.60 -10.61 7.24
C THR A 161 -7.00 -11.37 6.07
N PHE A 162 -5.68 -11.54 6.07
CA PHE A 162 -4.95 -12.13 4.94
C PHE A 162 -4.14 -13.34 5.38
N SER A 163 -4.04 -14.34 4.50
CA SER A 163 -2.91 -15.27 4.54
C SER A 163 -1.61 -14.52 4.26
N PHE A 164 -0.48 -15.09 4.70
CA PHE A 164 0.85 -14.54 4.40
C PHE A 164 1.08 -14.33 2.89
N GLY A 165 0.57 -15.25 2.05
CA GLY A 165 0.68 -15.12 0.59
C GLY A 165 -0.20 -14.02 -0.02
N GLU A 166 -1.37 -13.74 0.56
CA GLU A 166 -2.23 -12.63 0.15
C GLU A 166 -1.63 -11.29 0.58
N ALA A 167 -1.14 -11.19 1.83
CA ALA A 167 -0.47 -10.00 2.34
C ALA A 167 0.83 -9.70 1.57
N SER A 168 1.65 -10.72 1.28
CA SER A 168 2.86 -10.57 0.44
C SER A 168 2.55 -10.00 -0.94
N TRP A 169 1.46 -10.47 -1.56
CA TRP A 169 1.04 -9.95 -2.86
C TRP A 169 0.56 -8.51 -2.77
N LEU A 170 -0.21 -8.17 -1.74
CA LEU A 170 -0.66 -6.80 -1.51
C LEU A 170 0.53 -5.84 -1.37
N ILE A 171 1.54 -6.24 -0.58
CA ILE A 171 2.80 -5.50 -0.42
C ILE A 171 3.49 -5.29 -1.78
N GLU A 172 3.70 -6.36 -2.55
CA GLU A 172 4.32 -6.26 -3.88
C GLU A 172 3.57 -5.29 -4.80
N GLN A 173 2.24 -5.39 -4.85
CA GLN A 173 1.45 -4.55 -5.75
C GLN A 173 1.39 -3.09 -5.28
N LEU A 174 1.40 -2.83 -3.97
CA LEU A 174 1.55 -1.48 -3.42
C LEU A 174 2.92 -0.88 -3.77
N CYS A 175 4.00 -1.66 -3.66
CA CYS A 175 5.34 -1.22 -4.08
C CYS A 175 5.39 -0.87 -5.57
N VAL A 176 4.87 -1.74 -6.43
CA VAL A 176 4.86 -1.53 -7.89
C VAL A 176 3.98 -0.33 -8.26
N GLY A 177 2.72 -0.30 -7.79
CA GLY A 177 1.79 0.79 -8.09
C GLY A 177 2.31 2.14 -7.58
N GLY A 178 2.81 2.18 -6.35
CA GLY A 178 3.40 3.38 -5.75
C GLY A 178 4.63 3.89 -6.52
N TYR A 179 5.51 2.99 -6.97
CA TYR A 179 6.67 3.36 -7.77
C TYR A 179 6.30 3.90 -9.16
N LEU A 180 5.35 3.26 -9.84
CA LEU A 180 4.86 3.74 -11.13
C LEU A 180 4.21 5.12 -11.00
N LEU A 181 3.42 5.35 -9.96
CA LEU A 181 2.87 6.67 -9.67
C LEU A 181 3.97 7.71 -9.41
N ALA A 182 4.99 7.36 -8.60
CA ALA A 182 6.11 8.26 -8.33
C ALA A 182 6.88 8.67 -9.61
N GLN A 183 6.99 7.76 -10.58
CA GLN A 183 7.59 8.03 -11.89
C GLN A 183 6.76 9.02 -12.73
N ILE A 184 5.43 8.86 -12.72
CA ILE A 184 4.51 9.80 -13.38
C ILE A 184 4.66 11.19 -12.74
N GLU A 185 4.60 11.27 -11.40
CA GLU A 185 4.76 12.52 -10.67
C GLU A 185 6.08 13.24 -10.97
N GLN A 186 7.19 12.48 -11.04
CA GLN A 186 8.50 13.04 -11.36
C GLN A 186 8.52 13.60 -12.79
N THR A 187 8.01 12.82 -13.75
CA THR A 187 7.94 13.21 -15.16
C THR A 187 7.15 14.50 -15.33
N GLU A 188 5.98 14.61 -14.69
CA GLU A 188 5.15 15.82 -14.72
C GLU A 188 5.87 17.05 -14.14
N LYS A 189 6.63 16.88 -13.05
CA LYS A 189 7.44 17.98 -12.48
C LYS A 189 8.51 18.47 -13.47
N GLU A 190 9.21 17.55 -14.12
CA GLU A 190 10.27 17.89 -15.07
C GLU A 190 9.70 18.62 -16.29
N PHE A 191 8.56 18.17 -16.83
CA PHE A 191 7.84 18.88 -17.89
C PHE A 191 7.44 20.30 -17.47
N ARG A 192 6.85 20.46 -16.27
CA ARG A 192 6.46 21.79 -15.74
C ARG A 192 7.66 22.71 -15.51
N LYS A 193 8.79 22.17 -15.06
CA LYS A 193 10.03 22.93 -14.87
C LYS A 193 10.59 23.42 -16.20
N ASN A 194 10.59 22.57 -17.23
CA ASN A 194 11.10 22.92 -18.55
C ASN A 194 10.18 23.90 -19.29
N GLY A 195 8.85 23.77 -19.15
CA GLY A 195 7.89 24.71 -19.75
C GLY A 195 7.96 26.14 -19.19
N ARG A 196 8.41 26.33 -17.95
CA ARG A 196 8.61 27.66 -17.33
C ARG A 196 9.90 28.36 -17.76
N ASN A 197 10.87 27.65 -18.33
CA ASN A 197 12.14 28.23 -18.78
C ASN A 197 12.04 28.84 -20.20
N TYR A 198 10.87 28.80 -20.83
CA TYR A 198 10.60 29.35 -22.16
C TYR A 198 9.65 30.57 -22.14
N GLN A 199 9.46 31.21 -20.99
CA GLN A 199 8.79 32.51 -20.84
C GLN A 199 9.79 33.55 -20.34
#